data_AF-A0A538D733-F1
#
_entry.id   AF-A0A538D733-F1
#
_cell.length_a   1.000
_cell.length_b   1.000
_cell.length_c   1.000
_cell.angle_alpha   90.00
_cell.angle_beta   90.00
_cell.angle_gamma   90.00
#
_symmetry.space_group_name_H-M   'P 1'
#
loop_
_entity.id
_entity.type
_entity.pdbx_description
1 polymer ?
#
loop_
_entity_poly.entity_id
_entity_poly.type
_entity_poly.pdbx_seq_one_letter_code
_entity_poly.pdbx_strand_id
1 'polypeptide(L)'
;MAHVSWSRCGGEDCLRVGGIAPDAQVRVRAGTSALAGEFPSMAGRLQRDGDDLCFVPRFAFIDGTTYTVVVDRVAAAVLVRQRPDRAATTEVVDIRPTATEVPRNLLRFYVRFSSPMSDGYAAGHVRLVDDAGAAMVGALLPTEHELWDTDRRRLTVLLDPARIKRGLVAHREIGYPIRPGASFRLVIDEGFCDARGMPLQARAERRYEVGGDLRGRVDPTGWTFAVPSSHSFEPLDIAFERPLDHALLARCLHVFGPDGRTVDGAPAAGPEERSWRFAPATAWAAGSHQLVVDPVLEDVAGNSVSRVFDRDLARAEDEPREARPVALTFVPR
;
A
#
# COMPACT_ATOMS: atom_id res chain seq x y z
N MET A 1 -16.69 34.51 -34.85
CA MET A 1 -15.98 33.24 -34.62
C MET A 1 -16.11 32.96 -33.14
N ALA A 2 -16.48 31.73 -32.75
CA ALA A 2 -16.71 31.40 -31.35
C ALA A 2 -15.41 31.56 -30.55
N HIS A 3 -15.49 32.17 -29.37
CA HIS A 3 -14.36 32.25 -28.44
C HIS A 3 -14.65 31.37 -27.23
N VAL A 4 -13.65 30.62 -26.79
CA VAL A 4 -13.79 29.66 -25.68
C VAL A 4 -12.68 29.87 -24.68
N SER A 5 -13.01 29.93 -23.39
CA SER A 5 -12.04 30.09 -22.30
C SER A 5 -12.47 29.37 -21.02
N TRP A 6 -11.50 29.06 -20.17
CA TRP A 6 -11.74 28.64 -18.79
C TRP A 6 -12.31 29.80 -17.99
N SER A 7 -13.38 29.57 -17.22
CA SER A 7 -14.03 30.60 -16.41
C SER A 7 -14.67 30.00 -15.16
N ARG A 8 -15.35 30.82 -14.37
CA ARG A 8 -16.16 30.38 -13.22
C ARG A 8 -17.55 30.99 -13.31
N CYS A 9 -18.58 30.19 -13.09
CA CYS A 9 -19.98 30.61 -13.08
C CYS A 9 -20.62 30.14 -11.77
N GLY A 10 -21.08 31.08 -10.93
CA GLY A 10 -21.61 30.75 -9.61
C GLY A 10 -20.60 30.10 -8.65
N GLY A 11 -19.30 30.30 -8.86
CA GLY A 11 -18.23 29.67 -8.07
C GLY A 11 -17.79 28.28 -8.55
N GLU A 12 -18.48 27.68 -9.53
CA GLU A 12 -18.09 26.43 -10.17
C GLU A 12 -17.24 26.70 -11.42
N ASP A 13 -16.26 25.84 -11.69
CA ASP A 13 -15.46 25.90 -12.91
C ASP A 13 -16.31 25.62 -14.15
N CYS A 14 -16.15 26.42 -15.19
CA CYS A 14 -16.88 26.28 -16.43
C CYS A 14 -16.01 26.54 -17.67
N LEU A 15 -16.52 26.15 -18.83
CA LEU A 15 -16.05 26.62 -20.12
C LEU A 15 -17.01 27.71 -20.62
N ARG A 16 -16.53 28.94 -20.72
CA ARG A 16 -17.28 30.07 -21.29
C ARG A 16 -17.13 30.05 -22.79
N VAL A 17 -18.25 30.15 -23.49
CA VAL A 17 -18.36 30.15 -24.96
C VAL A 17 -19.14 31.38 -25.38
N GLY A 18 -18.51 32.27 -26.13
CA GLY A 18 -19.16 33.47 -26.64
C GLY A 18 -18.95 33.67 -28.13
N GLY A 19 -19.59 34.71 -28.69
CA GLY A 19 -19.58 34.95 -30.14
C GLY A 19 -20.33 33.88 -30.94
N ILE A 20 -21.35 33.28 -30.33
CA ILE A 20 -22.22 32.23 -30.88
C ILE A 20 -23.67 32.73 -30.99
N ALA A 21 -24.47 32.10 -31.85
CA ALA A 21 -25.88 32.46 -32.00
C ALA A 21 -26.70 32.11 -30.74
N PRO A 22 -27.79 32.83 -30.43
CA PRO A 22 -28.59 32.61 -29.22
C PRO A 22 -29.17 31.20 -29.06
N ASP A 23 -29.34 30.48 -30.16
CA ASP A 23 -29.91 29.13 -30.28
C ASP A 23 -28.86 28.03 -30.54
N ALA A 24 -27.57 28.40 -30.57
CA ALA A 24 -26.47 27.47 -30.85
C ALA A 24 -26.37 26.34 -29.80
N GLN A 25 -26.15 25.12 -30.27
CA GLN A 25 -25.95 23.95 -29.40
C GLN A 25 -24.49 23.78 -29.01
N VAL A 26 -24.19 23.94 -27.72
CA VAL A 26 -22.84 23.71 -27.16
C VAL A 26 -22.75 22.32 -26.54
N ARG A 27 -21.70 21.57 -26.90
CA ARG A 27 -21.35 20.28 -26.29
C ARG A 27 -19.86 20.25 -25.96
N VAL A 28 -19.50 19.66 -24.82
CA VAL A 28 -18.11 19.47 -24.41
C VAL A 28 -17.79 17.99 -24.37
N ARG A 29 -16.60 17.61 -24.84
CA ARG A 29 -16.08 16.23 -24.81
C ARG A 29 -14.68 16.23 -24.20
N ALA A 30 -14.34 15.19 -23.44
CA ALA A 30 -12.95 14.92 -23.06
C ALA A 30 -12.24 14.22 -24.22
N GLY A 31 -11.03 14.66 -24.57
CA GLY A 31 -10.24 14.21 -25.71
C GLY A 31 -10.15 15.24 -26.84
N THR A 32 -9.29 14.95 -27.82
CA THR A 32 -9.02 15.78 -29.02
C THR A 32 -10.01 15.56 -30.17
N SER A 33 -10.91 14.57 -30.06
CA SER A 33 -11.78 14.15 -31.16
C SER A 33 -13.07 14.99 -31.22
N ALA A 34 -13.19 15.76 -32.30
CA ALA A 34 -14.40 16.51 -32.65
C ALA A 34 -15.48 15.64 -33.30
N LEU A 35 -15.14 14.42 -33.75
CA LEU A 35 -16.05 13.53 -34.44
C LEU A 35 -17.04 12.88 -33.46
N ALA A 36 -18.31 12.81 -33.86
CA ALA A 36 -19.33 12.12 -33.09
C ALA A 36 -19.06 10.61 -33.12
N GLY A 37 -18.56 10.04 -32.02
CA GLY A 37 -18.41 8.58 -31.91
C GLY A 37 -17.43 8.06 -30.87
N GLU A 38 -16.35 8.79 -30.55
CA GLU A 38 -15.28 8.23 -29.68
C GLU A 38 -15.50 8.48 -28.19
N PHE A 39 -16.07 9.63 -27.80
CA PHE A 39 -16.45 9.90 -26.40
C PHE A 39 -17.81 10.61 -26.33
N PRO A 40 -18.70 10.20 -25.40
CA PRO A 40 -19.96 10.88 -25.20
C PRO A 40 -19.73 12.32 -24.73
N SER A 41 -20.68 13.21 -25.05
CA SER A 41 -20.67 14.55 -24.49
C SER A 41 -20.73 14.49 -22.97
N MET A 42 -19.91 15.31 -22.31
CA MET A 42 -19.92 15.44 -20.87
C MET A 42 -21.31 15.87 -20.39
N ALA A 43 -21.77 15.23 -19.32
CA ALA A 43 -22.95 15.70 -18.60
C ALA A 43 -22.62 17.06 -17.95
N GLY A 44 -23.55 18.00 -18.07
CA GLY A 44 -23.40 19.34 -17.53
C GLY A 44 -24.62 20.19 -17.85
N ARG A 45 -24.55 21.45 -17.47
CA ARG A 45 -25.60 22.44 -17.70
C ARG A 45 -25.01 23.65 -18.41
N LEU A 46 -25.77 24.21 -19.34
CA LEU A 46 -25.46 25.48 -19.97
C LEU A 46 -26.18 26.58 -19.20
N GLN A 47 -25.41 27.55 -18.72
CA GLN A 47 -25.93 28.74 -18.04
C GLN A 47 -25.63 29.95 -18.91
N ARG A 48 -26.62 30.83 -19.08
CA ARG A 48 -26.37 32.14 -19.71
C ARG A 48 -25.64 33.03 -18.73
N ASP A 49 -24.60 33.72 -19.22
CA ASP A 49 -23.85 34.71 -18.47
C ASP A 49 -23.59 35.92 -19.38
N GLY A 50 -24.52 36.87 -19.35
CA GLY A 50 -24.59 37.95 -20.35
C GLY A 50 -24.91 37.40 -21.74
N ASP A 51 -24.09 37.79 -22.73
CA ASP A 51 -24.18 37.32 -24.12
C ASP A 51 -23.50 35.96 -24.35
N ASP A 52 -22.83 35.41 -23.32
CA ASP A 52 -22.10 34.15 -23.40
C ASP A 52 -22.88 32.97 -22.80
N LEU A 53 -22.45 31.75 -23.14
CA LEU A 53 -22.87 30.51 -22.50
C LEU A 53 -21.73 29.89 -21.70
N CYS A 54 -21.99 29.58 -20.44
CA CYS A 54 -21.09 28.84 -19.55
C CYS A 54 -21.53 27.38 -19.47
N PHE A 55 -20.72 26.45 -20.00
CA PHE A 55 -20.89 25.03 -19.74
C PHE A 55 -20.28 24.68 -18.38
N VAL A 56 -21.14 24.38 -17.41
CA VAL A 56 -20.75 23.91 -16.08
C VAL A 56 -20.91 22.38 -16.04
N PRO A 57 -19.82 21.61 -15.89
CA PRO A 57 -19.91 20.16 -15.97
C PRO A 57 -20.53 19.59 -14.70
N ARG A 58 -21.19 18.43 -14.81
CA ARG A 58 -21.74 17.70 -13.65
C ARG A 58 -20.64 17.11 -12.78
N PHE A 59 -19.51 16.75 -13.39
CA PHE A 59 -18.30 16.27 -12.72
C PHE A 59 -17.15 17.22 -13.04
N ALA A 60 -16.28 17.48 -12.09
CA ALA A 60 -15.18 18.43 -12.27
C ALA A 60 -14.33 18.11 -13.50
N PHE A 61 -13.80 19.15 -14.15
CA PHE A 61 -12.75 18.98 -15.13
C PHE A 61 -11.52 18.34 -14.47
N ILE A 62 -10.87 17.44 -15.20
CA ILE A 62 -9.69 16.70 -14.75
C ILE A 62 -8.46 17.44 -15.27
N ASP A 63 -7.57 17.82 -14.36
CA ASP A 63 -6.33 18.49 -14.72
C ASP A 63 -5.43 17.59 -15.60
N GLY A 64 -4.81 18.19 -16.61
CA GLY A 64 -4.05 17.52 -17.66
C GLY A 64 -4.91 16.94 -18.79
N THR A 65 -6.25 17.06 -18.71
CA THR A 65 -7.15 16.53 -19.73
C THR A 65 -7.39 17.56 -20.84
N THR A 66 -7.40 17.09 -22.09
CA THR A 66 -7.81 17.89 -23.23
C THR A 66 -9.33 17.86 -23.37
N TYR A 67 -9.95 19.00 -23.65
CA TYR A 67 -11.38 19.14 -23.84
C TYR A 67 -11.68 19.78 -25.20
N THR A 68 -12.55 19.16 -25.97
CA THR A 68 -13.06 19.69 -27.23
C THR A 68 -14.44 20.30 -27.01
N VAL A 69 -14.59 21.57 -27.34
CA VAL A 69 -15.86 22.29 -27.34
C VAL A 69 -16.42 22.31 -28.75
N VAL A 70 -17.63 21.79 -28.90
CA VAL A 70 -18.35 21.66 -30.16
C VAL A 70 -19.56 22.59 -30.13
N VAL A 71 -19.68 23.45 -31.13
CA VAL A 71 -20.82 24.36 -31.34
C VAL A 71 -21.49 23.98 -32.66
N ASP A 72 -22.78 23.67 -32.64
CA ASP A 72 -23.57 23.27 -33.82
C ASP A 72 -22.89 22.18 -34.67
N ARG A 73 -22.32 21.18 -33.97
CA ARG A 73 -21.58 20.03 -34.53
C ARG A 73 -20.21 20.35 -35.14
N VAL A 74 -19.75 21.59 -35.05
CA VAL A 74 -18.41 22.01 -35.49
C VAL A 74 -17.51 22.20 -34.27
N ALA A 75 -16.26 21.74 -34.35
CA ALA A 75 -15.26 22.00 -33.31
C ALA A 75 -14.99 23.51 -33.23
N ALA A 76 -15.36 24.12 -32.11
CA ALA A 76 -15.14 25.54 -31.86
C ALA A 76 -13.79 25.79 -31.20
N ALA A 77 -13.36 24.90 -30.29
CA ALA A 77 -12.07 25.00 -29.62
C ALA A 77 -11.62 23.65 -29.05
N VAL A 78 -10.30 23.51 -28.87
CA VAL A 78 -9.68 22.43 -28.11
C VAL A 78 -8.81 23.08 -27.04
N LEU A 79 -9.10 22.81 -25.76
CA LEU A 79 -8.40 23.40 -24.61
C LEU A 79 -7.84 22.31 -23.72
N VAL A 80 -6.62 22.49 -23.23
CA VAL A 80 -6.07 21.63 -22.16
C VAL A 80 -6.36 22.28 -20.82
N ARG A 81 -6.92 21.51 -19.89
CA ARG A 81 -7.00 21.93 -18.48
C ARG A 81 -5.59 21.77 -17.91
N GLN A 82 -4.86 22.87 -17.72
CA GLN A 82 -3.50 22.79 -17.22
C GLN A 82 -3.49 22.20 -15.80
N ARG A 83 -2.56 21.28 -15.53
CA ARG A 83 -2.28 20.92 -14.14
C ARG A 83 -1.71 22.15 -13.44
N PRO A 84 -2.27 22.57 -12.29
CA PRO A 84 -1.61 23.59 -11.51
C PRO A 84 -0.21 23.10 -11.19
N ASP A 85 0.80 23.94 -11.46
CA ASP A 85 2.18 23.64 -11.15
C ASP A 85 2.33 23.55 -9.63
N ARG A 86 2.34 22.32 -9.14
CA ARG A 86 2.47 21.99 -7.73
C ARG A 86 3.70 21.13 -7.60
N ALA A 87 4.52 21.42 -6.60
CA ALA A 87 5.67 20.58 -6.31
C ALA A 87 5.21 19.16 -5.94
N ALA A 88 5.91 18.15 -6.46
CA ALA A 88 5.81 16.78 -5.99
C ALA A 88 6.45 16.70 -4.59
N THR A 89 5.63 16.48 -3.56
CA THR A 89 6.08 16.44 -2.15
C THR A 89 5.91 15.06 -1.51
N THR A 90 5.33 14.11 -2.24
CA THR A 90 5.03 12.79 -1.70
C THR A 90 6.24 11.88 -1.86
N GLU A 91 6.61 11.20 -0.79
CA GLU A 91 7.82 10.37 -0.73
C GLU A 91 7.44 8.96 -0.29
N VAL A 92 8.24 7.97 -0.69
CA VAL A 92 8.24 6.64 -0.08
C VAL A 92 9.01 6.74 1.23
N VAL A 93 8.31 6.56 2.34
CA VAL A 93 8.85 6.69 3.70
C VAL A 93 9.62 5.43 4.09
N ASP A 94 9.05 4.24 3.83
CA ASP A 94 9.76 2.98 4.02
C ASP A 94 9.24 1.86 3.11
N ILE A 95 10.10 0.87 2.92
CA ILE A 95 9.80 -0.41 2.28
C ILE A 95 10.14 -1.51 3.28
N ARG A 96 9.17 -2.37 3.58
CA ARG A 96 9.30 -3.52 4.49
C ARG A 96 9.18 -4.85 3.72
N PRO A 97 9.84 -5.93 4.18
CA PRO A 97 10.67 -6.01 5.40
C PRO A 97 11.96 -5.19 5.32
N THR A 98 12.51 -4.82 6.48
CA THR A 98 13.81 -4.14 6.56
C THR A 98 15.00 -5.09 6.57
N ALA A 99 14.79 -6.39 6.79
CA ALA A 99 15.84 -7.39 6.62
C ALA A 99 16.51 -7.26 5.24
N THR A 100 17.84 -7.33 5.20
CA THR A 100 18.62 -7.35 3.95
C THR A 100 18.49 -8.70 3.24
N GLU A 101 18.39 -9.79 3.99
CA GLU A 101 18.07 -11.12 3.49
C GLU A 101 16.60 -11.47 3.77
N VAL A 102 15.89 -11.95 2.75
CA VAL A 102 14.50 -12.42 2.85
C VAL A 102 14.41 -13.88 2.44
N PRO A 103 13.45 -14.66 2.98
CA PRO A 103 13.32 -16.04 2.58
C PRO A 103 12.84 -16.16 1.13
N ARG A 104 13.21 -17.23 0.44
CA ARG A 104 12.72 -17.50 -0.93
C ARG A 104 11.18 -17.51 -1.02
N ASN A 105 10.52 -17.90 0.05
CA ASN A 105 9.07 -17.90 0.17
C ASN A 105 8.52 -16.65 0.89
N LEU A 106 9.22 -15.51 0.81
CA LEU A 106 8.69 -14.20 1.18
C LEU A 106 7.29 -14.04 0.56
N LEU A 107 6.33 -13.60 1.34
CA LEU A 107 4.95 -13.48 0.87
C LEU A 107 4.60 -12.04 0.50
N ARG A 108 5.07 -11.07 1.28
CA ARG A 108 4.61 -9.68 1.13
C ARG A 108 5.66 -8.64 1.42
N PHE A 109 5.44 -7.49 0.82
CA PHE A 109 6.10 -6.23 1.11
C PHE A 109 5.08 -5.22 1.60
N TYR A 110 5.55 -4.23 2.35
CA TYR A 110 4.80 -3.00 2.60
C TYR A 110 5.56 -1.82 2.04
N VAL A 111 4.85 -0.93 1.34
CA VAL A 111 5.38 0.35 0.88
C VAL A 111 4.60 1.45 1.59
N ARG A 112 5.26 2.23 2.43
CA ARG A 112 4.64 3.36 3.14
C ARG A 112 4.97 4.67 2.46
N PHE A 113 3.97 5.54 2.33
CA PHE A 113 4.06 6.85 1.69
C PHE A 113 3.82 7.98 2.70
N SER A 114 4.38 9.16 2.43
CA SER A 114 4.23 10.34 3.30
C SER A 114 2.84 10.99 3.18
N SER A 115 2.08 10.66 2.14
CA SER A 115 0.75 11.18 1.84
C SER A 115 -0.17 10.08 1.29
N PRO A 116 -1.50 10.24 1.36
CA PRO A 116 -2.44 9.31 0.73
C PRO A 116 -2.21 9.19 -0.78
N MET A 117 -2.22 7.95 -1.29
CA MET A 117 -1.97 7.63 -2.69
C MET A 117 -3.25 7.41 -3.50
N SER A 118 -3.14 7.58 -4.83
CA SER A 118 -4.21 7.22 -5.76
C SER A 118 -4.29 5.70 -5.96
N ASP A 119 -5.52 5.20 -6.17
CA ASP A 119 -5.82 3.80 -6.45
C ASP A 119 -5.77 3.51 -7.96
N GLY A 120 -5.43 2.28 -8.35
CA GLY A 120 -5.38 1.82 -9.75
C GLY A 120 -4.07 2.13 -10.48
N TYR A 121 -3.02 2.52 -9.75
CA TYR A 121 -1.70 2.91 -10.29
C TYR A 121 -0.61 1.88 -9.98
N ALA A 122 -0.76 1.07 -8.93
CA ALA A 122 0.32 0.25 -8.38
C ALA A 122 0.90 -0.73 -9.41
N ALA A 123 0.07 -1.37 -10.24
CA ALA A 123 0.53 -2.34 -11.24
C ALA A 123 1.48 -1.72 -12.28
N GLY A 124 1.37 -0.42 -12.56
CA GLY A 124 2.23 0.29 -13.50
C GLY A 124 3.51 0.87 -12.87
N HIS A 125 3.56 0.97 -11.53
CA HIS A 125 4.61 1.71 -10.82
C HIS A 125 5.35 0.91 -9.76
N VAL A 126 4.92 -0.32 -9.48
CA VAL A 126 5.56 -1.24 -8.55
C VAL A 126 6.02 -2.49 -9.30
N ARG A 127 7.33 -2.74 -9.29
CA ARG A 127 7.91 -3.92 -9.95
C ARG A 127 9.06 -4.52 -9.16
N LEU A 128 9.33 -5.79 -9.46
CA LEU A 128 10.59 -6.42 -9.09
C LEU A 128 11.55 -6.40 -10.28
N VAL A 129 12.82 -6.13 -10.01
CA VAL A 129 13.91 -6.26 -10.98
C VAL A 129 15.02 -7.13 -10.41
N ASP A 130 15.70 -7.89 -11.26
CA ASP A 130 16.86 -8.67 -10.86
C ASP A 130 18.13 -7.81 -10.72
N ASP A 131 19.26 -8.42 -10.39
CA ASP A 131 20.53 -7.72 -10.20
C ASP A 131 21.01 -7.03 -11.50
N ALA A 132 20.70 -7.59 -12.68
CA ALA A 132 20.97 -7.01 -13.99
C ALA A 132 20.00 -5.86 -14.36
N GLY A 133 18.95 -5.64 -13.56
CA GLY A 133 17.93 -4.63 -13.79
C GLY A 133 16.79 -5.08 -14.71
N ALA A 134 16.74 -6.36 -15.09
CA ALA A 134 15.65 -6.90 -15.88
C ALA A 134 14.39 -7.11 -15.03
N ALA A 135 13.23 -6.79 -15.60
CA ALA A 135 11.95 -6.95 -14.90
C ALA A 135 11.63 -8.42 -14.64
N MET A 136 11.29 -8.74 -13.40
CA MET A 136 10.86 -10.07 -12.97
C MET A 136 9.35 -10.23 -13.21
N VAL A 137 8.97 -10.39 -14.47
CA VAL A 137 7.57 -10.48 -14.91
C VAL A 137 6.86 -11.68 -14.24
N GLY A 138 5.64 -11.46 -13.75
CA GLY A 138 4.84 -12.50 -13.09
C GLY A 138 5.37 -12.93 -11.71
N ALA A 139 6.24 -12.12 -11.09
CA ALA A 139 6.69 -12.36 -9.71
C ALA A 139 5.71 -11.82 -8.67
N LEU A 140 5.10 -10.66 -8.93
CA LEU A 140 4.08 -10.05 -8.08
C LEU A 140 2.68 -10.58 -8.45
N LEU A 141 1.81 -10.69 -7.45
CA LEU A 141 0.39 -10.99 -7.67
C LEU A 141 -0.26 -9.85 -8.45
N PRO A 142 -0.89 -10.11 -9.62
CA PRO A 142 -1.75 -9.14 -10.27
C PRO A 142 -3.01 -8.95 -9.43
N THR A 143 -3.14 -7.80 -8.77
CA THR A 143 -4.31 -7.46 -7.96
C THR A 143 -5.20 -6.48 -8.72
N GLU A 144 -6.43 -6.89 -9.06
CA GLU A 144 -7.45 -5.96 -9.58
C GLU A 144 -7.82 -4.89 -8.55
N HIS A 145 -7.76 -5.25 -7.26
CA HIS A 145 -7.99 -4.37 -6.13
C HIS A 145 -6.69 -4.23 -5.33
N GLU A 146 -6.16 -3.02 -5.27
CA GLU A 146 -4.93 -2.72 -4.53
C GLU A 146 -5.14 -2.85 -3.01
N LEU A 147 -4.17 -3.46 -2.33
CA LEU A 147 -4.27 -3.79 -0.91
C LEU A 147 -3.77 -2.64 -0.02
N TRP A 148 -4.52 -1.54 -0.02
CA TRP A 148 -4.25 -0.36 0.81
C TRP A 148 -4.71 -0.51 2.24
N ASP A 149 -4.04 0.19 3.15
CA ASP A 149 -4.61 0.54 4.44
C ASP A 149 -5.71 1.61 4.30
N THR A 150 -6.46 1.84 5.38
CA THR A 150 -7.59 2.78 5.41
C THR A 150 -7.20 4.20 4.99
N ASP A 151 -5.99 4.63 5.36
CA ASP A 151 -5.50 5.99 5.08
C ASP A 151 -4.88 6.13 3.68
N ARG A 152 -4.81 5.04 2.89
CA ARG A 152 -4.15 5.00 1.58
C ARG A 152 -2.67 5.39 1.64
N ARG A 153 -2.00 5.12 2.77
CA ARG A 153 -0.59 5.45 3.00
C ARG A 153 0.31 4.25 3.08
N ARG A 154 -0.24 3.03 3.14
CA ARG A 154 0.53 1.78 3.09
C ARG A 154 -0.08 0.83 2.07
N LEU A 155 0.68 0.53 1.03
CA LEU A 155 0.35 -0.51 0.07
C LEU A 155 0.94 -1.84 0.51
N THR A 156 0.13 -2.90 0.50
CA THR A 156 0.60 -4.28 0.63
C THR A 156 0.83 -4.86 -0.76
N VAL A 157 2.05 -5.31 -1.05
CA VAL A 157 2.43 -5.90 -2.32
C VAL A 157 2.74 -7.38 -2.09
N LEU A 158 2.12 -8.28 -2.83
CA LEU A 158 2.33 -9.72 -2.64
C LEU A 158 3.23 -10.27 -3.74
N LEU A 159 4.20 -11.10 -3.36
CA LEU A 159 4.71 -12.11 -4.30
C LEU A 159 3.56 -13.06 -4.62
N ASP A 160 3.49 -13.55 -5.87
CA ASP A 160 2.39 -14.40 -6.32
C ASP A 160 2.25 -15.64 -5.41
N PRO A 161 1.19 -15.72 -4.58
CA PRO A 161 0.99 -16.82 -3.66
C PRO A 161 0.83 -18.17 -4.38
N ALA A 162 0.35 -18.17 -5.62
CA ALA A 162 0.20 -19.37 -6.43
C ALA A 162 1.55 -19.99 -6.82
N ARG A 163 2.60 -19.16 -6.87
CA ARG A 163 3.99 -19.58 -7.10
C ARG A 163 4.75 -19.89 -5.81
N ILE A 164 4.22 -19.50 -4.64
CA ILE A 164 4.80 -19.84 -3.34
C ILE A 164 4.33 -21.22 -2.86
N LYS A 165 3.04 -21.51 -2.99
CA LYS A 165 2.45 -22.78 -2.52
C LYS A 165 2.82 -23.93 -3.47
N ARG A 166 3.59 -24.91 -2.97
CA ARG A 166 4.13 -26.03 -3.76
C ARG A 166 3.07 -26.92 -4.41
N GLY A 167 1.89 -26.97 -3.81
CA GLY A 167 0.76 -27.77 -4.30
C GLY A 167 0.01 -27.18 -5.50
N LEU A 168 0.26 -25.92 -5.87
CA LEU A 168 -0.49 -25.22 -6.91
C LEU A 168 0.16 -25.34 -8.29
N VAL A 169 -0.66 -25.24 -9.35
CA VAL A 169 -0.24 -25.41 -10.75
C VAL A 169 0.87 -24.43 -11.12
N ALA A 170 0.69 -23.14 -10.80
CA ALA A 170 1.69 -22.11 -11.12
C ALA A 170 3.06 -22.40 -10.51
N HIS A 171 3.11 -22.90 -9.27
CA HIS A 171 4.37 -23.35 -8.67
C HIS A 171 4.99 -24.53 -9.42
N ARG A 172 4.20 -25.54 -9.80
CA ARG A 172 4.72 -26.73 -10.49
C ARG A 172 5.28 -26.42 -11.87
N GLU A 173 4.68 -25.46 -12.57
CA GLU A 173 5.08 -25.09 -13.93
C GLU A 173 6.21 -24.06 -13.97
N ILE A 174 6.20 -23.06 -13.09
CA ILE A 174 7.08 -21.88 -13.16
C ILE A 174 8.02 -21.77 -11.94
N GLY A 175 7.68 -22.43 -10.82
CA GLY A 175 8.45 -22.39 -9.59
C GLY A 175 8.38 -21.05 -8.85
N TYR A 176 9.26 -20.88 -7.85
CA TYR A 176 9.31 -19.70 -6.99
C TYR A 176 9.61 -18.40 -7.75
N PRO A 177 9.02 -17.26 -7.33
CA PRO A 177 9.31 -15.94 -7.90
C PRO A 177 10.76 -15.50 -7.78
N ILE A 178 11.41 -15.87 -6.68
CA ILE A 178 12.77 -15.50 -6.32
C ILE A 178 13.59 -16.77 -6.05
N ARG A 179 14.93 -16.69 -6.10
CA ARG A 179 15.84 -17.85 -6.03
C ARG A 179 16.92 -17.64 -4.97
N PRO A 180 17.27 -18.65 -4.15
CA PRO A 180 18.29 -18.49 -3.11
C PRO A 180 19.64 -18.16 -3.73
N GLY A 181 20.41 -17.31 -3.05
CA GLY A 181 21.72 -16.84 -3.52
C GLY A 181 21.65 -15.80 -4.65
N ALA A 182 20.46 -15.42 -5.10
CA ALA A 182 20.27 -14.27 -5.99
C ALA A 182 19.82 -13.04 -5.20
N SER A 183 19.99 -11.87 -5.81
CA SER A 183 19.48 -10.60 -5.29
C SER A 183 18.40 -10.04 -6.22
N PHE A 184 17.50 -9.24 -5.67
CA PHE A 184 16.50 -8.49 -6.45
C PHE A 184 16.22 -7.14 -5.79
N ARG A 185 15.55 -6.24 -6.52
CA ARG A 185 15.06 -4.96 -5.98
C ARG A 185 13.56 -4.83 -6.17
N LEU A 186 12.87 -4.37 -5.13
CA LEU A 186 11.52 -3.79 -5.27
C LEU A 186 11.68 -2.32 -5.64
N VAL A 187 11.08 -1.91 -6.76
CA VAL A 187 11.19 -0.56 -7.31
C VAL A 187 9.80 0.09 -7.33
N ILE A 188 9.74 1.32 -6.84
CA ILE A 188 8.59 2.22 -6.84
C ILE A 188 8.93 3.41 -7.73
N ASP A 189 8.24 3.54 -8.86
CA ASP A 189 8.52 4.59 -9.83
C ASP A 189 8.05 5.96 -9.37
N GLU A 190 8.77 6.99 -9.82
CA GLU A 190 8.42 8.39 -9.59
C GLU A 190 7.01 8.74 -10.09
N GLY A 191 6.53 8.08 -11.16
CA GLY A 191 5.21 8.33 -11.75
C GLY A 191 4.01 7.92 -10.89
N PHE A 192 4.22 7.26 -9.74
CA PHE A 192 3.14 6.85 -8.86
C PHE A 192 2.47 8.08 -8.22
N CYS A 193 1.21 8.35 -8.56
CA CYS A 193 0.51 9.54 -8.11
C CYS A 193 -0.07 9.44 -6.69
N ASP A 194 0.06 10.54 -5.94
CA ASP A 194 -0.69 10.80 -4.70
C ASP A 194 -2.18 11.04 -4.99
N ALA A 195 -3.01 11.14 -3.95
CA ALA A 195 -4.46 11.38 -4.06
C ALA A 195 -4.82 12.74 -4.69
N ARG A 196 -3.85 13.64 -4.88
CA ARG A 196 -4.00 14.92 -5.58
C ARG A 196 -3.57 14.83 -7.05
N GLY A 197 -3.18 13.64 -7.52
CA GLY A 197 -2.70 13.40 -8.87
C GLY A 197 -1.25 13.82 -9.10
N MET A 198 -0.48 14.11 -8.04
CA MET A 198 0.92 14.51 -8.14
C MET A 198 1.83 13.29 -8.05
N PRO A 199 2.87 13.16 -8.89
CA PRO A 199 3.82 12.06 -8.82
C PRO A 199 4.61 12.07 -7.49
N LEU A 200 5.33 10.99 -7.22
CA LEU A 200 6.31 10.97 -6.15
C LEU A 200 7.42 11.98 -6.42
N GLN A 201 8.00 12.52 -5.36
CA GLN A 201 9.15 13.42 -5.41
C GLN A 201 10.38 12.77 -6.04
N ALA A 202 10.54 11.45 -5.85
CA ALA A 202 11.61 10.67 -6.45
C ALA A 202 11.23 9.19 -6.52
N ARG A 203 11.89 8.44 -7.41
CA ARG A 203 11.88 6.97 -7.40
C ARG A 203 12.44 6.43 -6.08
N ALA A 204 11.93 5.29 -5.62
CA ALA A 204 12.46 4.58 -4.47
C ALA A 204 12.69 3.10 -4.80
N GLU A 205 13.69 2.49 -4.17
CA GLU A 205 13.95 1.07 -4.31
C GLU A 205 14.52 0.45 -3.04
N ARG A 206 14.33 -0.86 -2.89
CA ARG A 206 14.97 -1.65 -1.82
C ARG A 206 15.53 -2.94 -2.39
N ARG A 207 16.82 -3.18 -2.14
CA ARG A 207 17.54 -4.42 -2.49
C ARG A 207 17.34 -5.47 -1.40
N TYR A 208 17.17 -6.72 -1.85
CA TYR A 208 17.09 -7.90 -1.02
C TYR A 208 18.02 -9.00 -1.56
N GLU A 209 18.67 -9.69 -0.65
CA GLU A 209 19.30 -10.99 -0.89
C GLU A 209 18.30 -12.10 -0.55
N VAL A 210 18.34 -13.21 -1.28
CA VAL A 210 17.40 -14.32 -1.08
C VAL A 210 18.07 -15.46 -0.32
N GLY A 211 17.57 -15.71 0.88
CA GLY A 211 17.99 -16.80 1.75
C GLY A 211 17.16 -18.08 1.60
N GLY A 212 17.20 -18.90 2.65
CA GLY A 212 16.45 -20.16 2.75
C GLY A 212 14.93 -19.98 2.91
N ASP A 213 14.19 -21.08 2.93
CA ASP A 213 12.75 -21.06 3.16
C ASP A 213 12.42 -20.92 4.66
N LEU A 214 11.31 -20.26 4.99
CA LEU A 214 10.66 -20.35 6.32
C LEU A 214 9.44 -21.26 6.23
N ARG A 215 9.50 -22.46 6.84
CA ARG A 215 8.47 -23.51 6.70
C ARG A 215 7.79 -23.95 7.99
N GLY A 216 8.15 -23.35 9.11
CA GLY A 216 7.52 -23.64 10.41
C GLY A 216 6.58 -22.51 10.82
N ARG A 217 5.60 -22.84 11.66
CA ARG A 217 4.83 -21.83 12.40
C ARG A 217 5.76 -20.89 13.17
N VAL A 218 5.26 -19.69 13.45
CA VAL A 218 5.88 -18.82 14.46
C VAL A 218 5.69 -19.50 15.81
N ASP A 219 6.77 -19.64 16.59
CA ASP A 219 6.71 -20.24 17.92
C ASP A 219 7.15 -19.23 18.98
N PRO A 220 6.19 -18.54 19.64
CA PRO A 220 6.51 -17.56 20.66
C PRO A 220 7.27 -18.12 21.88
N THR A 221 7.19 -19.43 22.13
CA THR A 221 7.85 -20.04 23.30
C THR A 221 9.38 -20.07 23.18
N GLY A 222 9.91 -19.89 21.97
CA GLY A 222 11.35 -19.81 21.70
C GLY A 222 11.94 -18.40 21.78
N TRP A 223 11.13 -17.38 22.07
CA TRP A 223 11.60 -15.98 22.10
C TRP A 223 12.43 -15.68 23.34
N THR A 224 13.38 -14.75 23.18
CA THR A 224 14.25 -14.32 24.28
C THR A 224 13.78 -12.99 24.83
N PHE A 225 13.59 -12.92 26.15
CA PHE A 225 13.11 -11.74 26.87
C PHE A 225 14.26 -11.05 27.60
N ALA A 226 14.51 -9.78 27.28
CA ALA A 226 15.24 -8.86 28.13
C ALA A 226 14.23 -8.14 29.03
N VAL A 227 14.07 -8.70 30.23
CA VAL A 227 13.05 -8.31 31.19
C VAL A 227 13.49 -7.04 31.93
N PRO A 228 12.62 -6.01 32.04
CA PRO A 228 12.96 -4.74 32.67
C PRO A 228 13.04 -4.86 34.19
N SER A 229 13.62 -3.85 34.82
CA SER A 229 13.61 -3.74 36.28
C SER A 229 12.22 -3.38 36.82
N SER A 230 11.84 -3.94 37.96
CA SER A 230 10.65 -3.59 38.72
C SER A 230 10.69 -2.12 39.15
N HIS A 231 9.51 -1.49 39.22
CA HIS A 231 9.37 -0.07 39.56
C HIS A 231 10.15 0.90 38.65
N SER A 232 10.49 0.47 37.43
CA SER A 232 11.22 1.25 36.43
C SER A 232 10.37 1.53 35.19
N PHE A 233 10.85 2.42 34.32
CA PHE A 233 10.32 2.65 32.98
C PHE A 233 11.17 1.97 31.89
N GLU A 234 12.06 1.05 32.27
CA GLU A 234 12.88 0.33 31.30
C GLU A 234 11.98 -0.43 30.32
N PRO A 235 12.32 -0.48 29.03
CA PRO A 235 11.50 -1.20 28.07
C PRO A 235 11.56 -2.71 28.29
N LEU A 236 10.46 -3.39 27.96
CA LEU A 236 10.50 -4.83 27.69
C LEU A 236 11.00 -5.04 26.27
N ASP A 237 12.12 -5.76 26.13
CA ASP A 237 12.71 -6.09 24.84
C ASP A 237 12.57 -7.60 24.57
N ILE A 238 12.07 -7.95 23.39
CA ILE A 238 11.85 -9.35 22.96
C ILE A 238 12.56 -9.58 21.63
N ALA A 239 13.38 -10.62 21.57
CA ALA A 239 14.07 -11.03 20.34
C ALA A 239 13.45 -12.31 19.74
N PHE A 240 13.32 -12.30 18.42
CA PHE A 240 12.77 -13.38 17.60
C PHE A 240 13.88 -14.07 16.81
N GLU A 241 13.70 -15.36 16.52
CA GLU A 241 14.63 -16.14 15.70
C GLU A 241 14.53 -15.83 14.20
N ARG A 242 13.43 -15.21 13.77
CA ARG A 242 13.12 -14.88 12.38
C ARG A 242 12.45 -13.50 12.26
N PRO A 243 12.49 -12.84 11.09
CA PRO A 243 11.76 -11.61 10.89
C PRO A 243 10.24 -11.87 10.92
N LEU A 244 9.51 -11.08 11.70
CA LEU A 244 8.06 -11.13 11.79
C LEU A 244 7.39 -10.05 10.92
N ASP A 245 6.09 -10.19 10.69
CA ASP A 245 5.33 -9.23 9.91
C ASP A 245 5.22 -7.87 10.63
N HIS A 246 5.75 -6.82 10.00
CA HIS A 246 5.81 -5.47 10.57
C HIS A 246 4.42 -4.91 10.96
N ALA A 247 3.40 -5.12 10.11
CA ALA A 247 2.07 -4.59 10.37
C ALA A 247 1.36 -5.35 11.50
N LEU A 248 1.66 -6.64 11.66
CA LEU A 248 1.12 -7.47 12.75
C LEU A 248 1.84 -7.22 14.08
N LEU A 249 3.15 -6.96 14.08
CA LEU A 249 3.90 -6.58 15.30
C LEU A 249 3.32 -5.36 16.01
N ALA A 250 2.67 -4.45 15.29
CA ALA A 250 2.03 -3.28 15.86
C ALA A 250 0.73 -3.58 16.62
N ARG A 251 0.12 -4.76 16.44
CA ARG A 251 -1.23 -5.05 16.96
C ARG A 251 -1.46 -6.44 17.55
N CYS A 252 -0.53 -7.39 17.38
CA CYS A 252 -0.71 -8.78 17.78
C CYS A 252 0.03 -9.15 19.07
N LEU A 253 0.69 -8.19 19.71
CA LEU A 253 1.44 -8.36 20.95
C LEU A 253 0.86 -7.43 22.02
N HIS A 254 0.40 -8.02 23.12
CA HIS A 254 -0.24 -7.28 24.21
C HIS A 254 0.41 -7.64 25.54
N VAL A 255 0.68 -6.63 26.36
CA VAL A 255 1.26 -6.82 27.70
C VAL A 255 0.17 -6.66 28.75
N PHE A 256 0.10 -7.60 29.68
CA PHE A 256 -0.83 -7.60 30.81
C PHE A 256 -0.06 -7.60 32.12
N GLY A 257 -0.55 -6.81 33.07
CA GLY A 257 -0.03 -6.71 34.43
C GLY A 257 -0.49 -7.86 35.32
N PRO A 258 0.00 -7.91 36.58
CA PRO A 258 -0.35 -8.95 37.54
C PRO A 258 -1.83 -8.96 37.95
N ASP A 259 -2.51 -7.83 37.77
CA ASP A 259 -3.95 -7.67 38.00
C ASP A 259 -4.82 -8.11 36.81
N GLY A 260 -4.20 -8.62 35.74
CA GLY A 260 -4.86 -9.04 34.50
C GLY A 260 -5.29 -7.88 33.60
N ARG A 261 -4.90 -6.63 33.90
CA ARG A 261 -5.20 -5.48 33.04
C ARG A 261 -4.10 -5.26 32.02
N THR A 262 -4.47 -4.70 30.86
CA THR A 262 -3.49 -4.29 29.86
C THR A 262 -2.56 -3.23 30.44
N VAL A 263 -1.25 -3.38 30.20
CA VAL A 263 -0.26 -2.35 30.47
C VAL A 263 -0.26 -1.39 29.29
N ASP A 264 -0.48 -0.11 29.54
CA ASP A 264 -0.38 0.93 28.52
C ASP A 264 1.09 1.21 28.20
N GLY A 265 1.40 1.45 26.93
CA GLY A 265 2.75 1.74 26.48
C GLY A 265 2.87 1.90 24.98
N ALA A 266 4.09 2.18 24.53
CA ALA A 266 4.44 2.39 23.14
C ALA A 266 5.19 1.15 22.59
N PRO A 267 4.53 0.32 21.75
CA PRO A 267 5.20 -0.77 21.06
C PRO A 267 6.00 -0.26 19.86
N ALA A 268 7.14 -0.89 19.58
CA ALA A 268 7.95 -0.62 18.40
C ALA A 268 8.60 -1.92 17.88
N ALA A 269 8.51 -2.16 16.58
CA ALA A 269 9.32 -3.18 15.93
C ALA A 269 10.78 -2.72 15.88
N GLY A 270 11.71 -3.60 16.26
CA GLY A 270 13.14 -3.35 16.18
C GLY A 270 13.73 -3.65 14.80
N PRO A 271 15.07 -3.63 14.68
CA PRO A 271 15.77 -3.85 13.42
C PRO A 271 15.36 -5.17 12.74
N GLU A 272 15.18 -5.12 11.43
CA GLU A 272 14.83 -6.28 10.59
C GLU A 272 13.54 -7.01 11.00
N GLU A 273 12.68 -6.37 11.80
CA GLU A 273 11.51 -7.02 12.40
C GLU A 273 11.86 -8.29 13.21
N ARG A 274 13.11 -8.38 13.71
CA ARG A 274 13.63 -9.49 14.53
C ARG A 274 13.55 -9.23 16.02
N SER A 275 13.02 -8.08 16.41
CA SER A 275 12.74 -7.77 17.79
C SER A 275 11.54 -6.86 17.94
N TRP A 276 11.02 -6.82 19.15
CA TRP A 276 9.94 -5.93 19.53
C TRP A 276 10.25 -5.32 20.90
N ARG A 277 10.04 -4.03 21.00
CA ARG A 277 10.26 -3.22 22.18
C ARG A 277 8.94 -2.67 22.66
N PHE A 278 8.72 -2.69 23.97
CA PHE A 278 7.58 -2.06 24.60
C PHE A 278 8.04 -1.13 25.71
N ALA A 279 7.89 0.17 25.49
CA ALA A 279 8.15 1.19 26.49
C ALA A 279 6.85 1.44 27.29
N PRO A 280 6.80 1.13 28.59
CA PRO A 280 5.57 1.26 29.36
C PRO A 280 5.26 2.75 29.64
N ALA A 281 3.98 3.10 29.71
CA ALA A 281 3.53 4.45 30.06
C ALA A 281 3.62 4.74 31.57
N THR A 282 3.65 3.68 32.38
CA THR A 282 3.78 3.72 33.84
C THR A 282 4.89 2.78 34.28
N ALA A 283 5.46 3.02 35.47
CA ALA A 283 6.51 2.15 35.98
C ALA A 283 5.99 0.73 36.21
N TRP A 284 6.82 -0.27 35.89
CA TRP A 284 6.44 -1.68 36.02
C TRP A 284 6.00 -2.02 37.46
N ALA A 285 4.83 -2.64 37.58
CA ALA A 285 4.40 -3.20 38.84
C ALA A 285 5.31 -4.38 39.26
N ALA A 286 5.38 -4.65 40.56
CA ALA A 286 5.97 -5.91 41.02
C ALA A 286 5.04 -7.08 40.70
N GLY A 287 5.61 -8.23 40.31
CA GLY A 287 4.86 -9.48 40.12
C GLY A 287 4.80 -9.97 38.67
N SER A 288 4.04 -11.05 38.48
CA SER A 288 3.95 -11.77 37.20
C SER A 288 3.18 -10.97 36.15
N HIS A 289 3.83 -10.65 35.05
CA HIS A 289 3.23 -10.06 33.86
C HIS A 289 3.07 -11.13 32.78
N GLN A 290 2.24 -10.84 31.77
CA GLN A 290 2.06 -11.71 30.61
C GLN A 290 2.24 -10.92 29.31
N LEU A 291 2.98 -11.50 28.38
CA LEU A 291 2.86 -11.17 26.97
C LEU A 291 1.84 -12.13 26.35
N VAL A 292 0.76 -11.60 25.79
CA VAL A 292 -0.23 -12.37 25.04
C VAL A 292 -0.01 -12.11 23.55
N VAL A 293 0.21 -13.20 22.81
CA VAL A 293 0.46 -13.21 21.37
C VAL A 293 -0.78 -13.70 20.64
N ASP A 294 -1.31 -12.88 19.74
CA ASP A 294 -2.45 -13.23 18.89
C ASP A 294 -2.07 -14.38 17.92
N PRO A 295 -2.90 -15.43 17.77
CA PRO A 295 -2.65 -16.54 16.86
C PRO A 295 -2.51 -16.16 15.38
N VAL A 296 -2.92 -14.96 14.99
CA VAL A 296 -2.79 -14.45 13.61
C VAL A 296 -1.43 -13.78 13.34
N LEU A 297 -0.56 -13.60 14.34
CA LEU A 297 0.79 -13.08 14.12
C LEU A 297 1.53 -14.00 13.15
N GLU A 298 2.08 -13.41 12.08
CA GLU A 298 2.78 -14.11 11.00
C GLU A 298 4.24 -13.70 10.89
N ASP A 299 5.05 -14.59 10.33
CA ASP A 299 6.36 -14.25 9.75
C ASP A 299 6.21 -13.65 8.34
N VAL A 300 7.32 -13.18 7.78
CA VAL A 300 7.34 -12.57 6.43
C VAL A 300 6.97 -13.54 5.30
N ALA A 301 6.95 -14.86 5.56
CA ALA A 301 6.54 -15.90 4.63
C ALA A 301 5.06 -16.31 4.79
N GLY A 302 4.33 -15.66 5.71
CA GLY A 302 2.91 -15.91 5.97
C GLY A 302 2.63 -17.08 6.92
N ASN A 303 3.65 -17.67 7.55
CA ASN A 303 3.42 -18.68 8.57
C ASN A 303 2.98 -17.97 9.84
N SER A 304 1.83 -18.35 10.41
CA SER A 304 1.35 -17.79 11.66
C SER A 304 1.71 -18.65 12.87
N VAL A 305 1.37 -18.17 14.06
CA VAL A 305 1.41 -18.96 15.30
C VAL A 305 0.51 -20.20 15.22
N SER A 306 -0.56 -20.15 14.43
CA SER A 306 -1.56 -21.22 14.29
C SER A 306 -1.39 -22.08 13.02
N ARG A 307 -0.79 -21.57 11.93
CA ARG A 307 -0.75 -22.28 10.64
C ARG A 307 0.56 -22.07 9.87
N VAL A 308 0.99 -23.09 9.13
CA VAL A 308 2.01 -22.95 8.07
C VAL A 308 1.33 -22.48 6.79
N PHE A 309 1.95 -21.56 6.04
CA PHE A 309 1.35 -21.01 4.81
C PHE A 309 1.38 -22.00 3.64
N ASP A 310 2.54 -22.60 3.39
CA ASP A 310 2.80 -23.60 2.36
C ASP A 310 2.98 -24.99 3.00
N ARG A 311 1.86 -25.52 3.50
CA ARG A 311 1.78 -26.80 4.22
C ARG A 311 2.21 -27.97 3.36
N ASP A 312 2.96 -28.88 3.95
CA ASP A 312 3.13 -30.24 3.47
C ASP A 312 2.02 -31.12 4.07
N LEU A 313 1.08 -31.58 3.24
CA LEU A 313 -0.06 -32.37 3.70
C LEU A 313 0.33 -33.76 4.23
N ALA A 314 1.57 -34.21 3.99
CA ALA A 314 2.08 -35.46 4.56
C ALA A 314 2.68 -35.28 5.98
N ARG A 315 2.88 -34.03 6.44
CA ARG A 315 3.47 -33.74 7.75
C ARG A 315 2.38 -33.34 8.74
N ALA A 316 2.13 -34.19 9.74
CA ALA A 316 1.15 -33.90 10.80
C ALA A 316 1.45 -32.59 11.55
N GLU A 317 2.73 -32.23 11.69
CA GLU A 317 3.14 -30.96 12.30
C GLU A 317 2.71 -29.73 11.52
N ASP A 318 2.36 -29.83 10.23
CA ASP A 318 1.84 -28.73 9.40
C ASP A 318 0.31 -28.60 9.50
N GLU A 319 -0.37 -29.48 10.25
CA GLU A 319 -1.79 -29.31 10.51
C GLU A 319 -2.06 -28.00 11.27
N PRO A 320 -3.12 -27.25 10.90
CA PRO A 320 -3.47 -26.01 11.59
C PRO A 320 -3.81 -26.33 13.03
N ARG A 321 -3.27 -25.54 13.95
CA ARG A 321 -3.68 -25.56 15.35
C ARG A 321 -4.92 -24.70 15.51
N GLU A 322 -5.69 -24.97 16.55
CA GLU A 322 -6.76 -24.07 16.96
C GLU A 322 -6.18 -22.66 17.19
N ALA A 323 -6.84 -21.65 16.64
CA ALA A 323 -6.38 -20.26 16.73
C ALA A 323 -6.64 -19.71 18.14
N ARG A 324 -5.72 -20.00 19.07
CA ARG A 324 -5.75 -19.53 20.45
C ARG A 324 -4.54 -18.64 20.75
N PRO A 325 -4.71 -17.56 21.54
CA PRO A 325 -3.59 -16.76 22.01
C PRO A 325 -2.58 -17.57 22.81
N VAL A 326 -1.30 -17.23 22.66
CA VAL A 326 -0.19 -17.80 23.45
C VAL A 326 0.20 -16.79 24.51
N ALA A 327 0.14 -17.19 25.79
CA ALA A 327 0.55 -16.36 26.91
C ALA A 327 1.96 -16.77 27.39
N LEU A 328 2.87 -15.81 27.47
CA LEU A 328 4.23 -15.98 27.95
C LEU A 328 4.42 -15.13 29.21
N THR A 329 4.88 -15.75 30.29
CA THR A 329 5.06 -15.08 31.59
C THR A 329 6.44 -14.48 31.73
N PHE A 330 6.52 -13.26 32.28
CA PHE A 330 7.77 -12.64 32.71
C PHE A 330 7.56 -11.87 34.03
N VAL A 331 8.63 -11.63 34.78
CA VAL A 331 8.59 -10.92 36.08
C VAL A 331 9.65 -9.82 36.06
N PRO A 332 9.27 -8.52 36.07
CA PRO A 332 10.22 -7.42 36.21
C PRO A 332 11.16 -7.62 37.41
N ARG A 333 12.45 -7.32 37.23
CA ARG A 333 13.52 -7.70 38.18
C ARG A 333 13.92 -6.65 39.19
#